data_AF-A0A936I0D7-F1
#
_entry.id   AF-A0A936I0D7-F1
#
_cell.length_a   1.000
_cell.length_b   1.000
_cell.length_c   1.000
_cell.angle_alpha   90.00
_cell.angle_beta   90.00
_cell.angle_gamma   90.00
#
_symmetry.space_group_name_H-M   'P 1'
#
loop_
_entity.id
_entity.type
_entity.pdbx_description
1 polymer ?
#
loop_
_entity_poly.entity_id
_entity_poly.type
_entity_poly.pdbx_seq_one_letter_code
_entity_poly.pdbx_strand_id
1 'polypeptide(L)'
;MRNAMSDLMRYIATPRVAKHRFFIWLPVAVMPDSRLYAICRDDDATFGILSSRLHEVWALANASRHGDGDEGGRPTYNAKSCFETFPFPPYSPLETAPVTGQPTPRPVWRAR
;
A
#
# COMPACT_ATOMS: atom_id res chain seq x y z
N MET A 1 -12.21 5.78 6.92
CA MET A 1 -11.96 4.38 6.50
C MET A 1 -13.14 3.78 5.75
N ARG A 2 -14.32 3.61 6.36
CA ARG A 2 -15.51 3.09 5.65
C ARG A 2 -15.81 3.84 4.34
N ASN A 3 -15.77 5.18 4.35
CA ASN A 3 -15.98 5.97 3.14
C ASN A 3 -14.89 5.80 2.08
N ALA A 4 -13.65 5.46 2.47
CA ALA A 4 -12.56 5.24 1.53
C ALA A 4 -12.60 3.84 0.90
N MET A 5 -13.43 2.94 1.45
CA MET A 5 -13.59 1.56 1.02
C MET A 5 -14.98 1.29 0.40
N SER A 6 -15.84 2.30 0.29
CA SER A 6 -17.24 2.13 -0.13
C SER A 6 -17.37 1.50 -1.51
N ASP A 7 -16.46 1.82 -2.41
CA ASP A 7 -16.47 1.36 -3.81
C ASP A 7 -15.45 0.25 -4.09
N LEU A 8 -14.80 -0.28 -3.05
CA LEU A 8 -13.77 -1.30 -3.18
C LEU A 8 -14.30 -2.68 -2.77
N MET A 9 -13.88 -3.72 -3.49
CA MET A 9 -14.15 -5.11 -3.07
C MET A 9 -13.08 -5.67 -2.14
N ARG A 10 -11.86 -5.11 -2.24
CA ARG A 10 -10.68 -5.50 -1.47
C ARG A 10 -9.77 -4.30 -1.28
N TYR A 11 -8.85 -4.40 -0.34
CA TYR A 11 -7.84 -3.38 -0.09
C TYR A 11 -6.50 -4.03 0.25
N ILE A 12 -5.43 -3.25 0.16
CA ILE A 12 -4.08 -3.72 0.47
C ILE A 12 -3.82 -3.53 1.96
N ALA A 13 -3.32 -4.57 2.64
CA ALA A 13 -2.94 -4.50 4.04
C ALA A 13 -1.48 -4.88 4.25
N THR A 14 -0.84 -4.26 5.23
CA THR A 14 0.51 -4.64 5.68
C THR A 14 0.64 -4.51 7.20
N PRO A 15 1.37 -5.40 7.89
CA PRO A 15 1.67 -5.23 9.30
C PRO A 15 2.48 -3.95 9.57
N ARG A 16 2.12 -3.26 10.64
CA ARG A 16 2.86 -2.10 11.17
C ARG A 16 4.28 -2.51 11.55
N VAL A 17 4.43 -3.53 12.39
CA VAL A 17 5.73 -4.03 12.87
C VAL A 17 5.96 -5.46 12.37
N ALA A 18 7.00 -5.69 11.58
CA ALA A 18 7.34 -7.02 11.08
C ALA A 18 8.82 -7.15 10.72
N LYS A 19 9.41 -8.34 10.93
CA LYS A 19 10.78 -8.66 10.48
C LYS A 19 10.88 -8.70 8.95
N HIS A 20 9.84 -9.22 8.30
CA HIS A 20 9.72 -9.28 6.84
C HIS A 20 8.50 -8.48 6.41
N ARG A 21 8.68 -7.60 5.42
CA ARG A 21 7.61 -6.75 4.91
C ARG A 21 6.92 -7.43 3.75
N PHE A 22 5.59 -7.52 3.83
CA PHE A 22 4.76 -8.04 2.77
C PHE A 22 3.43 -7.30 2.74
N PHE A 23 2.77 -7.35 1.60
CA PHE A 23 1.48 -6.75 1.34
C PHE A 23 0.52 -7.86 0.91
N ILE A 24 -0.71 -7.81 1.40
CA ILE A 24 -1.75 -8.79 1.08
C ILE A 24 -3.03 -8.08 0.66
N TRP A 25 -3.85 -8.79 -0.09
CA TRP A 25 -5.24 -8.42 -0.30
C TRP A 25 -6.09 -8.86 0.89
N LEU A 26 -6.91 -7.95 1.41
CA LEU A 26 -7.99 -8.26 2.35
C LEU A 26 -9.34 -7.81 1.77
N PRO A 27 -10.41 -8.59 1.92
CA PRO A 27 -11.75 -8.16 1.51
C PRO A 27 -12.23 -7.03 2.43
N VAL A 28 -13.03 -6.10 1.92
CA VAL A 28 -13.56 -4.96 2.71
C VAL A 28 -14.44 -5.38 3.89
N ALA A 29 -14.93 -6.62 3.89
CA ALA A 29 -15.65 -7.22 5.01
C ALA A 29 -14.75 -7.44 6.25
N VAL A 30 -13.43 -7.51 6.08
CA VAL A 30 -12.46 -7.66 7.18
C VAL A 30 -11.99 -6.27 7.60
N MET A 31 -12.27 -5.91 8.85
CA MET A 31 -11.78 -4.66 9.42
C MET A 31 -10.37 -4.85 9.98
N PRO A 32 -9.40 -4.01 9.59
CA PRO A 32 -8.04 -4.11 10.11
C PRO A 32 -7.97 -3.53 11.52
N ASP A 33 -7.15 -4.18 12.35
CA ASP A 33 -6.78 -3.68 13.67
C ASP A 33 -5.74 -2.55 13.60
N SER A 34 -5.55 -1.84 14.71
CA SER A 34 -4.52 -0.82 14.94
C SER A 34 -3.10 -1.19 14.50
N ARG A 35 -2.74 -2.48 14.53
CA ARG A 35 -1.43 -2.99 14.11
C ARG A 35 -1.29 -3.28 12.62
N LEU A 36 -2.32 -2.99 11.82
CA LEU A 36 -2.27 -3.08 10.37
C LEU A 36 -2.38 -1.68 9.75
N TYR A 37 -1.63 -1.46 8.67
CA TYR A 37 -1.91 -0.37 7.75
C TYR A 37 -2.82 -0.87 6.65
N ALA A 38 -3.88 -0.11 6.40
CA ALA A 38 -4.82 -0.34 5.32
C ALA A 38 -4.66 0.73 4.24
N ILE A 39 -4.33 0.28 3.04
CA ILE A 39 -4.17 1.12 1.86
C ILE A 39 -5.43 0.87 1.00
N CYS A 40 -6.30 1.87 0.93
CA CYS A 40 -7.61 1.78 0.28
C CYS A 40 -7.47 1.89 -1.26
N ARG A 41 -6.86 0.88 -1.86
CA ARG A 41 -6.65 0.69 -3.30
C ARG A 41 -6.94 -0.75 -3.64
N ASP A 42 -7.52 -1.02 -4.81
CA ASP A 42 -7.85 -2.36 -5.31
C ASP A 42 -7.16 -2.72 -6.63
N ASP A 43 -6.28 -1.84 -7.13
CA ASP A 43 -5.54 -2.03 -8.37
C ASP A 43 -4.23 -2.83 -8.19
N ASP A 44 -3.93 -3.66 -9.18
CA ASP A 44 -2.75 -4.53 -9.15
C ASP A 44 -1.43 -3.77 -9.34
N ALA A 45 -1.46 -2.57 -9.94
CA ALA A 45 -0.26 -1.77 -10.16
C ALA A 45 0.32 -1.25 -8.83
N THR A 46 -0.51 -0.67 -7.97
CA THR A 46 -0.13 -0.24 -6.62
C THR A 46 0.34 -1.43 -5.80
N PHE A 47 -0.38 -2.55 -5.86
CA PHE A 47 0.02 -3.77 -5.18
C PHE A 47 1.41 -4.27 -5.63
N GLY A 48 1.67 -4.28 -6.94
CA GLY A 48 2.95 -4.65 -7.52
C GLY A 48 4.09 -3.71 -7.11
N ILE A 49 3.84 -2.39 -7.13
CA ILE A 49 4.82 -1.38 -6.70
C ILE A 49 5.18 -1.60 -5.22
N LEU A 50 4.19 -1.72 -4.35
CA LEU A 50 4.41 -1.94 -2.92
C LEU A 50 5.11 -3.27 -2.62
N SER A 51 4.82 -4.30 -3.40
CA SER A 51 5.45 -5.62 -3.27
C SER A 51 6.83 -5.72 -3.93
N SER A 52 7.28 -4.65 -4.61
CA SER A 52 8.56 -4.64 -5.32
C SER A 52 9.75 -4.47 -4.37
N ARG A 53 10.93 -4.91 -4.84
CA ARG A 53 12.20 -4.67 -4.14
C ARG A 53 12.52 -3.18 -3.98
N LEU A 54 12.08 -2.33 -4.91
CA LEU A 54 12.29 -0.89 -4.84
C LEU A 54 11.59 -0.30 -3.60
N HIS A 55 10.32 -0.65 -3.41
CA HIS A 55 9.57 -0.20 -2.25
C HIS A 55 10.06 -0.85 -0.96
N GLU A 56 10.47 -2.12 -0.99
CA GLU A 56 11.05 -2.79 0.17
C GLU A 56 12.30 -2.07 0.69
N VAL A 57 13.27 -1.79 -0.18
CA VAL A 57 14.51 -1.09 0.18
C VAL A 57 14.21 0.31 0.70
N TRP A 58 13.33 1.04 0.03
CA TRP A 58 12.89 2.36 0.48
C TRP A 58 12.23 2.32 1.86
N ALA A 59 11.27 1.40 2.05
CA ALA A 59 10.53 1.27 3.29
C ALA A 59 11.45 0.89 4.45
N LEU A 60 12.45 0.02 4.23
CA LEU A 60 13.44 -0.34 5.25
C LEU A 60 14.34 0.85 5.61
N ALA A 61 14.77 1.65 4.64
CA ALA A 61 15.59 2.85 4.87
C ALA A 61 14.84 3.95 5.63
N ASN A 62 13.51 4.05 5.46
CA ASN A 62 12.67 5.08 6.06
C ASN A 62 11.81 4.58 7.25
N ALA A 63 11.97 3.32 7.65
CA ALA A 63 11.25 2.73 8.77
C ALA A 63 11.89 3.13 10.10
N SER A 64 11.04 3.32 11.11
CA SER A 64 11.51 3.35 12.51
C SER A 64 11.76 1.92 13.02
N ARG A 65 12.46 1.77 14.14
CA ARG A 65 12.63 0.47 14.81
C ARG A 65 11.73 0.40 16.04
N HIS A 66 11.09 -0.75 16.27
CA HIS A 66 10.31 -1.04 17.48
C HIS A 66 10.81 -2.31 18.16
N GLY A 67 10.97 -2.27 19.48
CA GLY A 67 11.48 -3.35 20.35
C GLY A 67 12.88 -3.07 20.92
N ASP A 68 13.17 -3.68 22.07
CA ASP A 68 14.11 -3.10 23.05
C ASP A 68 15.38 -3.94 23.35
N GLY A 69 15.64 -5.10 22.72
CA GLY A 69 16.82 -5.89 23.13
C GLY A 69 17.19 -7.07 22.24
N ASP A 70 18.50 -7.33 22.18
CA ASP A 70 19.27 -8.44 21.57
C ASP A 70 19.07 -8.80 20.08
N GLU A 71 17.87 -8.72 19.52
CA GLU A 71 17.60 -9.07 18.10
C GLU A 71 17.70 -7.88 17.12
N GLY A 72 18.12 -6.70 17.60
CA GLY A 72 18.28 -5.50 16.75
C GLY A 72 16.97 -4.78 16.38
N GLY A 73 15.87 -5.06 17.08
CA GLY A 73 14.55 -4.46 16.86
C GLY A 73 13.84 -4.95 15.59
N ARG A 74 12.60 -4.50 15.34
CA ARG A 74 11.83 -4.83 14.13
C ARG A 74 11.49 -3.56 13.35
N PRO A 75 11.60 -3.56 12.00
CA PRO A 75 11.17 -2.42 11.20
C PRO A 75 9.67 -2.14 11.37
N THR A 76 9.38 -0.87 11.67
CA THR A 76 8.03 -0.33 11.80
C THR A 76 7.72 0.53 10.60
N TYR A 77 6.76 0.08 9.80
CA TYR A 77 6.19 0.86 8.71
C TYR A 77 5.44 2.05 9.29
N ASN A 78 5.67 3.22 8.74
CA ASN A 78 4.81 4.36 9.01
C ASN A 78 4.32 4.88 7.66
N ALA A 79 3.00 5.08 7.51
CA ALA A 79 2.44 5.59 6.25
C ALA A 79 3.14 6.88 5.81
N LYS A 80 3.33 7.82 6.73
CA LYS A 80 3.99 9.11 6.46
C LYS A 80 5.42 9.00 5.94
N SER A 81 6.26 8.14 6.52
CA SER A 81 7.69 8.07 6.13
C SER A 81 7.99 7.02 5.06
N CYS A 82 7.13 6.00 4.91
CA CYS A 82 7.38 4.90 3.99
C CYS A 82 6.48 4.92 2.75
N PHE A 83 5.20 5.30 2.89
CA PHE A 83 4.23 5.27 1.79
C PHE A 83 4.11 6.65 1.12
N GLU A 84 3.77 7.67 1.89
CA GLU A 84 3.46 9.01 1.37
C GLU A 84 4.65 9.71 0.71
N THR A 85 5.88 9.34 1.09
CA THR A 85 7.14 9.89 0.56
C THR A 85 7.80 9.02 -0.49
N PHE A 86 7.28 7.81 -0.77
CA PHE A 86 7.86 6.95 -1.80
C PHE A 86 7.73 7.63 -3.16
N PRO A 87 8.78 7.66 -4.00
CA PRO A 87 8.74 8.26 -5.34
C PRO A 87 7.98 7.34 -6.30
N PHE A 88 6.66 7.39 -6.18
CA PHE A 88 5.70 6.74 -7.04
C PHE A 88 5.89 7.17 -8.50
N PRO A 89 5.85 6.27 -9.50
CA PRO A 89 6.01 6.67 -10.89
C PRO A 89 4.88 7.62 -11.33
N PRO A 90 5.11 8.48 -12.34
CA PRO A 90 4.14 9.50 -12.79
C PRO A 90 2.80 8.95 -13.32
N TYR A 91 2.75 7.65 -13.61
CA TYR A 91 1.53 6.94 -14.02
C TYR A 91 0.95 6.07 -12.91
N SER A 92 1.48 6.20 -11.69
CA SER A 92 1.03 5.44 -10.54
C SER A 92 0.02 6.22 -9.72
N PRO A 93 -0.86 5.52 -8.98
CA PRO A 93 -2.14 6.12 -8.67
C PRO A 93 -2.17 7.13 -7.53
N LEU A 94 -1.03 7.41 -6.87
CA LEU A 94 -0.96 8.54 -5.93
C LEU A 94 -1.14 9.89 -6.63
N GLU A 95 -0.83 9.98 -7.93
CA GLU A 95 -1.04 11.17 -8.76
C GLU A 95 -2.38 11.16 -9.50
N THR A 96 -3.20 10.12 -9.37
CA THR A 96 -4.55 10.12 -9.96
C THR A 96 -5.54 10.91 -9.10
N ALA A 97 -5.28 12.20 -8.88
CA ALA A 97 -6.38 13.12 -9.13
C ALA A 97 -6.72 12.98 -10.61
N PRO A 98 -8.01 12.97 -11.03
CA PRO A 98 -8.31 12.94 -12.44
C PRO A 98 -7.58 14.13 -13.09
N VAL A 99 -6.58 13.85 -13.93
CA VAL A 99 -6.07 14.86 -14.86
C VAL A 99 -7.25 15.20 -15.73
N THR A 100 -7.79 16.41 -15.56
CA THR A 100 -8.91 16.93 -16.32
C THR A 100 -8.60 16.74 -17.80
N GLY A 101 -9.25 15.76 -18.45
CA GLY A 101 -9.12 15.52 -19.89
C GLY A 101 -8.42 14.23 -20.35
N GLN A 102 -7.98 13.33 -19.47
CA GLN A 102 -7.54 11.99 -19.92
C GLN A 102 -8.66 10.95 -19.83
N PRO A 103 -8.96 10.20 -20.92
CA PRO A 103 -9.94 9.14 -20.86
C PRO A 103 -9.43 8.04 -19.93
N THR A 104 -10.27 7.65 -18.96
CA THR A 104 -10.08 6.44 -18.16
C THR A 104 -9.74 5.26 -19.08
N PRO A 105 -8.63 4.53 -18.86
CA PRO A 105 -8.32 3.37 -19.69
C PRO A 105 -9.48 2.37 -19.58
N ARG A 106 -10.12 2.10 -20.72
CA ARG A 106 -11.22 1.15 -20.79
C ARG A 106 -10.70 -0.23 -20.40
N PRO A 107 -11.39 -0.99 -19.54
CA PRO A 107 -11.01 -2.37 -19.27
C PRO A 107 -11.04 -3.18 -20.59
N VAL A 108 -9.88 -3.72 -20.96
CA VAL A 108 -9.64 -4.51 -22.18
C VAL A 108 -10.25 -5.92 -22.14
N TRP A 109 -10.95 -6.30 -21.07
CA TRP A 109 -11.47 -7.66 -20.88
C TRP A 109 -12.91 -7.90 -21.36
N ARG A 110 -13.58 -6.93 -22.00
CA ARG A 110 -14.80 -7.25 -22.76
C ARG A 110 -14.44 -7.75 -24.16
N ALA A 111 -14.07 -9.03 -24.24
CA ALA A 111 -14.12 -9.81 -25.48
C ALA A 111 -15.03 -11.03 -25.26
N ARG A 112 -16.23 -10.92 -25.85
CA ARG A 112 -17.28 -11.93 -26.13
C ARG A 112 -17.88 -12.69 -24.95
#